data_AF-A0A7K9F8H2-F1
#
_entry.id   AF-A0A7K9F8H2-F1
#
_cell.length_a   1.000
_cell.length_b   1.000
_cell.length_c   1.000
_cell.angle_alpha   90.00
_cell.angle_beta   90.00
_cell.angle_gamma   90.00
#
_symmetry.space_group_name_H-M   'P 1'
#
loop_
_entity.id
_entity.type
_entity.pdbx_description
1 polymer ?
#
loop_
_entity_poly.entity_id
_entity_poly.type
_entity_poly.pdbx_seq_one_letter_code
_entity_poly.pdbx_strand_id
1 'polypeptide(L)'
;AVQFLAVGDWGGVPDPPFATPREVATAAAMGRAATDLGADFVLALGDNFYYEGVRDEWDPRFQETFEQVFTAPGLRGLPWFVLAGNHDHAGNVTAQLAYSHHSPRWHFPHYYYSLRLSLPGTNASARLLVLDTVLLCGGGDDFGVGGAPTGPRDTAAAAAQLAWLRGRLAAARHDRYVLVAGHYPVWSVAEHGPTACLVRLLRPLLRRHRVTAYLCGHDHNLQ
;
A
#
# COMPACT_ATOMS: atom_id res chain seq x y z
N ALA A 1 -21.01 -7.32 4.94
CA ALA A 1 -20.07 -6.99 3.84
C ALA A 1 -18.66 -7.02 4.41
N VAL A 2 -17.62 -7.01 3.57
CA VAL A 2 -16.26 -6.69 4.04
C VAL A 2 -16.08 -5.18 3.90
N GLN A 3 -15.63 -4.51 4.95
CA GLN A 3 -15.43 -3.06 5.03
C GLN A 3 -13.97 -2.78 5.35
N PHE A 4 -13.36 -1.79 4.71
CA PHE A 4 -11.98 -1.43 4.99
C PHE A 4 -11.72 0.04 4.69
N LEU A 5 -10.68 0.57 5.31
CA LEU A 5 -10.14 1.90 5.02
C LEU A 5 -8.91 1.75 4.13
N ALA A 6 -8.67 2.71 3.24
CA ALA A 6 -7.45 2.78 2.44
C ALA A 6 -6.83 4.17 2.61
N VAL A 7 -5.51 4.20 2.87
CA VAL A 7 -4.75 5.44 3.06
C VAL A 7 -3.34 5.26 2.49
N GLY A 8 -2.88 6.20 1.69
CA GLY A 8 -1.49 6.30 1.22
C GLY A 8 -0.83 7.53 1.82
N ASP A 9 0.50 7.60 1.69
CA ASP A 9 1.21 8.88 1.77
C ASP A 9 1.06 9.57 3.15
N TRP A 10 1.05 8.74 4.20
CA TRP A 10 0.73 9.14 5.56
C TRP A 10 1.96 9.22 6.46
N GLY A 11 3.16 8.89 5.96
CA GLY A 11 4.37 8.61 6.74
C GLY A 11 5.06 9.78 7.44
N GLY A 12 4.32 10.79 7.88
CA GLY A 12 4.83 11.87 8.73
C GLY A 12 6.02 12.62 8.14
N VAL A 13 7.00 12.91 9.00
CA VAL A 13 8.26 13.61 8.65
C VAL A 13 9.43 12.98 9.42
N PRO A 14 10.68 13.12 8.95
CA PRO A 14 11.84 12.51 9.61
C PRO A 14 12.32 13.26 10.86
N ASP A 15 11.88 14.50 11.07
CA ASP A 15 12.26 15.31 12.23
C ASP A 15 11.16 15.32 13.30
N PRO A 16 11.50 15.45 14.60
CA PRO A 16 10.51 15.62 15.67
C PRO A 16 9.48 16.70 15.34
N PRO A 17 8.17 16.45 15.54
CA PRO A 17 7.58 15.34 16.29
C PRO A 17 7.30 14.08 15.47
N PHE A 18 7.94 13.90 14.30
CA PHE A 18 7.82 12.74 13.40
C PHE A 18 6.45 12.49 12.78
N ALA A 19 5.53 13.42 13.01
CA ALA A 19 4.16 13.40 12.50
C ALA A 19 3.74 14.79 12.01
N THR A 20 2.77 14.84 11.12
CA THR A 20 2.22 16.12 10.63
C THR A 20 0.81 16.40 11.16
N PRO A 21 0.37 17.68 11.19
CA PRO A 21 -1.02 18.00 11.53
C PRO A 21 -2.04 17.33 10.59
N ARG A 22 -1.69 17.11 9.31
CA ARG A 22 -2.55 16.44 8.34
C ARG A 22 -2.71 14.97 8.68
N GLU A 23 -1.60 14.30 8.96
CA GLU A 23 -1.58 12.89 9.37
C GLU A 23 -2.40 12.66 10.64
N VAL A 24 -2.20 13.47 11.68
CA VAL A 24 -2.96 13.36 12.95
C VAL A 24 -4.46 13.60 12.72
N ALA A 25 -4.82 14.59 11.90
CA ALA A 25 -6.22 14.86 11.57
C ALA A 25 -6.85 13.71 10.76
N THR A 26 -6.12 13.13 9.81
CA THR A 26 -6.54 11.97 9.02
C THR A 26 -6.72 10.74 9.91
N ALA A 27 -5.77 10.45 10.81
CA ALA A 27 -5.87 9.34 11.77
C ALA A 27 -7.12 9.47 12.66
N ALA A 28 -7.42 10.69 13.14
CA ALA A 28 -8.63 10.95 13.91
C ALA A 28 -9.91 10.76 13.08
N ALA A 29 -9.91 11.19 11.81
CA ALA A 29 -11.05 11.02 10.91
C ALA A 29 -11.29 9.54 10.54
N MET A 30 -10.23 8.80 10.24
CA MET A 30 -10.26 7.35 10.07
C MET A 30 -10.81 6.65 11.33
N GLY A 31 -10.40 7.11 12.52
CA GLY A 31 -10.91 6.66 13.81
C GLY A 31 -12.42 6.75 13.93
N ARG A 32 -12.97 7.93 13.62
CA ARG A 32 -14.42 8.15 13.61
C ARG A 32 -15.11 7.30 12.55
N ALA A 33 -14.59 7.25 11.33
CA ALA A 33 -15.17 6.43 10.26
C ALA A 33 -15.23 4.94 10.63
N ALA A 34 -14.16 4.39 11.23
CA ALA A 34 -14.14 3.00 11.68
C ALA A 34 -15.14 2.74 12.82
N THR A 35 -15.31 3.68 13.75
CA THR A 35 -16.29 3.56 14.83
C THR A 35 -17.73 3.66 14.31
N ASP A 36 -18.02 4.60 13.42
CA ASP A 36 -19.38 4.90 12.98
C ASP A 36 -19.87 3.96 11.88
N LEU A 37 -18.97 3.54 10.97
CA LEU A 37 -19.31 2.75 9.79
C LEU A 37 -18.83 1.30 9.87
N GLY A 38 -17.88 1.00 10.76
CA GLY A 38 -17.19 -0.29 10.82
C GLY A 38 -16.05 -0.40 9.80
N ALA A 39 -15.01 -1.14 10.18
CA ALA A 39 -13.93 -1.56 9.29
C ALA A 39 -13.34 -2.89 9.79
N ASP A 40 -12.99 -3.78 8.87
CA ASP A 40 -12.36 -5.07 9.13
C ASP A 40 -10.83 -4.97 9.09
N PHE A 41 -10.29 -4.02 8.32
CA PHE A 41 -8.85 -3.76 8.18
C PHE A 41 -8.57 -2.38 7.59
N VAL A 42 -7.29 -1.99 7.61
CA VAL A 42 -6.74 -0.83 6.88
C VAL A 42 -5.79 -1.33 5.79
N LEU A 43 -5.87 -0.75 4.60
CA LEU A 43 -4.91 -0.95 3.52
C LEU A 43 -4.00 0.29 3.44
N ALA A 44 -2.74 0.16 3.83
CA ALA A 44 -1.74 1.20 3.67
C ALA A 44 -1.15 1.11 2.26
N LEU A 45 -1.22 2.19 1.50
CA LEU A 45 -0.88 2.26 0.07
C LEU A 45 0.55 2.76 -0.21
N GLY A 46 1.46 2.61 0.74
CA GLY A 46 2.86 3.00 0.61
C GLY A 46 3.16 4.43 1.06
N ASP A 47 4.45 4.74 1.05
CA ASP A 47 5.07 5.91 1.68
C ASP A 47 4.70 6.01 3.15
N ASN A 48 5.01 4.91 3.82
CA ASN A 48 4.69 4.67 5.23
C ASN A 48 5.58 5.49 6.15
N PHE A 49 6.80 5.84 5.72
CA PHE A 49 7.74 6.68 6.48
C PHE A 49 8.53 7.62 5.56
N TYR A 50 8.19 8.90 5.53
CA TYR A 50 8.94 9.91 4.78
C TYR A 50 10.25 10.31 5.50
N TYR A 51 11.32 10.70 4.80
CA TYR A 51 11.52 10.63 3.33
C TYR A 51 12.42 9.47 2.91
N GLU A 52 13.02 8.74 3.86
CA GLU A 52 13.99 7.68 3.57
C GLU A 52 13.64 6.40 4.35
N GLY A 53 12.35 6.16 4.56
CA GLY A 53 11.86 4.96 5.22
C GLY A 53 12.33 4.86 6.68
N VAL A 54 12.66 3.63 7.07
CA VAL A 54 13.19 3.26 8.39
C VAL A 54 14.56 2.61 8.24
N ARG A 55 15.38 2.63 9.29
CA ARG A 55 16.72 2.03 9.26
C ARG A 55 16.72 0.52 9.50
N ASP A 56 15.99 0.09 10.51
CA ASP A 56 15.83 -1.31 10.94
C ASP A 56 14.47 -1.51 11.64
N GLU A 57 14.14 -2.73 12.05
CA GLU A 57 12.86 -3.08 12.67
C GLU A 57 12.66 -2.49 14.08
N TRP A 58 13.68 -1.82 14.63
CA TRP A 58 13.65 -1.15 15.93
C TRP A 58 13.63 0.38 15.80
N ASP A 59 13.51 0.90 14.57
CA ASP A 59 13.50 2.34 14.34
C ASP A 59 12.33 3.01 15.09
N PRO A 60 12.60 4.06 15.90
CA PRO A 60 11.56 4.73 16.70
C PRO A 60 10.41 5.30 15.84
N ARG A 61 10.64 5.52 14.54
CA ARG A 61 9.60 5.94 13.59
C ARG A 61 8.39 5.02 13.56
N PHE A 62 8.54 3.71 13.79
CA PHE A 62 7.38 2.82 13.94
C PHE A 62 6.48 3.24 15.10
N GLN A 63 7.06 3.66 16.22
CA GLN A 63 6.28 4.13 17.35
C GLN A 63 5.73 5.53 17.12
N GLU A 64 6.58 6.45 16.68
CA GLU A 64 6.26 7.89 16.65
C GLU A 64 5.36 8.29 15.48
N THR A 65 5.53 7.66 14.31
CA THR A 65 4.74 7.93 13.10
C THR A 65 3.56 6.97 12.94
N PHE A 66 3.63 5.73 13.46
CA PHE A 66 2.54 4.75 13.28
C PHE A 66 1.79 4.40 14.58
N GLU A 67 2.47 3.88 15.61
CA GLU A 67 1.77 3.36 16.79
C GLU A 67 1.10 4.45 17.62
N GLN A 68 1.73 5.61 17.77
CA GLN A 68 1.24 6.72 18.60
C GLN A 68 0.27 7.64 17.83
N VAL A 69 0.30 7.62 16.50
CA VAL A 69 -0.59 8.41 15.65
C VAL A 69 -1.95 7.72 15.47
N PHE A 70 -1.96 6.44 15.11
CA PHE A 70 -3.19 5.70 14.78
C PHE A 70 -3.82 5.01 16.01
N THR A 71 -4.04 5.78 17.08
CA THR A 71 -4.45 5.29 18.40
C THR A 71 -5.96 5.30 18.65
N ALA A 72 -6.76 5.82 17.72
CA ALA A 72 -8.21 5.93 17.89
C ALA A 72 -8.85 4.56 18.23
N PRO A 73 -9.85 4.48 19.14
CA PRO A 73 -10.44 3.20 19.55
C PRO A 73 -10.95 2.32 18.42
N GLY A 74 -11.51 2.92 17.36
CA GLY A 74 -11.98 2.22 16.16
C GLY A 74 -10.86 1.71 15.24
N LEU A 75 -9.61 2.17 15.40
CA LEU A 75 -8.46 1.78 14.57
C LEU A 75 -7.45 0.89 15.29
N ARG A 76 -7.23 1.11 16.59
CA ARG A 76 -6.11 0.51 17.35
C ARG A 76 -6.09 -1.02 17.31
N GLY A 77 -7.24 -1.65 17.08
CA GLY A 77 -7.37 -3.12 17.00
C GLY A 77 -7.47 -3.67 15.58
N LEU A 78 -7.51 -2.82 14.56
CA LEU A 78 -7.65 -3.27 13.18
C LEU A 78 -6.31 -3.71 12.60
N PRO A 79 -6.26 -4.83 11.85
CA PRO A 79 -5.07 -5.19 11.10
C PRO A 79 -4.83 -4.21 9.95
N TRP A 80 -3.57 -3.85 9.74
CA TRP A 80 -3.07 -3.04 8.63
C TRP A 80 -2.35 -3.93 7.65
N PHE A 81 -2.86 -4.02 6.43
CA PHE A 81 -2.18 -4.66 5.32
C PHE A 81 -1.37 -3.60 4.58
N VAL A 82 -0.06 -3.78 4.57
CA VAL A 82 0.89 -2.74 4.16
C VAL A 82 1.57 -3.10 2.85
N LEU A 83 1.80 -2.11 2.01
CA LEU A 83 2.72 -2.17 0.88
C LEU A 83 3.72 -1.01 0.97
N ALA A 84 4.83 -1.12 0.24
CA ALA A 84 5.88 -0.09 0.23
C ALA A 84 5.71 0.88 -0.95
N GLY A 85 6.00 2.15 -0.71
CA GLY A 85 6.15 3.21 -1.70
C GLY A 85 7.61 3.55 -2.00
N ASN A 86 7.86 4.61 -2.77
CA ASN A 86 9.23 5.00 -3.14
C ASN A 86 10.06 5.45 -1.94
N HIS A 87 9.47 6.18 -0.99
CA HIS A 87 10.20 6.65 0.20
C HIS A 87 10.58 5.50 1.13
N ASP A 88 9.74 4.45 1.19
CA ASP A 88 10.06 3.23 1.93
C ASP A 88 11.26 2.48 1.33
N HIS A 89 11.35 2.44 -0.01
CA HIS A 89 12.46 1.83 -0.77
C HIS A 89 13.75 2.68 -0.79
N ALA A 90 13.67 3.95 -0.41
CA ALA A 90 14.87 4.75 -0.12
C ALA A 90 15.53 4.32 1.20
N GLY A 91 14.75 3.74 2.11
CA GLY A 91 15.22 3.12 3.35
C GLY A 91 15.30 1.60 3.30
N ASN A 92 14.93 0.97 4.41
CA ASN A 92 14.97 -0.48 4.57
C ASN A 92 13.55 -1.10 4.58
N VAL A 93 13.05 -1.53 3.43
CA VAL A 93 11.74 -2.22 3.34
C VAL A 93 11.75 -3.56 4.09
N THR A 94 12.88 -4.27 4.16
CA THR A 94 12.96 -5.53 4.91
C THR A 94 12.74 -5.33 6.41
N ALA A 95 13.09 -4.16 6.95
CA ALA A 95 12.74 -3.79 8.32
C ALA A 95 11.23 -3.62 8.52
N GLN A 96 10.53 -3.03 7.55
CA GLN A 96 9.06 -2.96 7.56
C GLN A 96 8.42 -4.35 7.47
N LEU A 97 9.00 -5.28 6.70
CA LEU A 97 8.55 -6.67 6.70
C LEU A 97 8.74 -7.31 8.09
N ALA A 98 9.95 -7.18 8.66
CA ALA A 98 10.32 -7.73 9.96
C ALA A 98 9.47 -7.15 11.11
N TYR A 99 9.07 -5.88 11.04
CA TYR A 99 8.20 -5.24 12.03
C TYR A 99 6.84 -5.94 12.20
N SER A 100 6.42 -6.76 11.23
CA SER A 100 5.25 -7.65 11.37
C SER A 100 5.37 -8.64 12.53
N HIS A 101 6.57 -8.89 13.04
CA HIS A 101 6.81 -9.71 14.24
C HIS A 101 6.73 -8.90 15.55
N HIS A 102 6.70 -7.57 15.48
CA HIS A 102 6.70 -6.67 16.63
C HIS A 102 5.31 -6.12 16.93
N SER A 103 4.52 -5.86 15.87
CA SER A 103 3.17 -5.28 16.00
C SER A 103 2.12 -6.24 15.46
N PRO A 104 1.14 -6.70 16.29
CA PRO A 104 0.11 -7.65 15.86
C PRO A 104 -0.86 -7.06 14.85
N ARG A 105 -0.88 -5.73 14.69
CA ARG A 105 -1.70 -5.03 13.70
C ARG A 105 -0.92 -4.66 12.44
N TRP A 106 0.39 -4.84 12.39
CA TRP A 106 1.19 -4.57 11.19
C TRP A 106 1.37 -5.85 10.38
N HIS A 107 0.72 -5.95 9.22
CA HIS A 107 0.81 -7.12 8.35
C HIS A 107 1.48 -6.76 7.03
N PHE A 108 2.79 -6.96 6.98
CA PHE A 108 3.60 -6.83 5.77
C PHE A 108 4.45 -8.09 5.55
N PRO A 109 3.85 -9.20 5.10
CA PRO A 109 4.53 -10.51 5.10
C PRO A 109 5.54 -10.70 3.96
N HIS A 110 5.42 -9.91 2.89
CA HIS A 110 6.26 -9.97 1.71
C HIS A 110 6.07 -8.69 0.89
N TYR A 111 7.02 -8.32 0.03
CA TYR A 111 6.91 -7.16 -0.88
C TYR A 111 5.60 -7.12 -1.68
N TYR A 112 5.16 -8.29 -2.15
CA TYR A 112 3.88 -8.49 -2.83
C TYR A 112 3.23 -9.78 -2.35
N TYR A 113 1.92 -9.75 -2.13
CA TYR A 113 1.19 -10.87 -1.51
C TYR A 113 -0.29 -10.84 -1.87
N SER A 114 -0.99 -11.92 -1.53
CA SER A 114 -2.41 -12.07 -1.83
C SER A 114 -3.20 -12.36 -0.56
N LEU A 115 -4.30 -11.65 -0.39
CA LEU A 115 -5.30 -11.92 0.63
C LEU A 115 -6.56 -12.48 -0.04
N ARG A 116 -7.12 -13.52 0.56
CA ARG A 116 -8.44 -14.03 0.21
C ARG A 116 -9.40 -13.63 1.32
N LEU A 117 -10.46 -12.91 0.96
CA LEU A 117 -11.45 -12.39 1.87
C LEU A 117 -12.75 -13.18 1.68
N SER A 118 -13.27 -13.80 2.73
CA SER A 118 -14.58 -14.45 2.69
C SER A 118 -15.67 -13.40 2.82
N LEU A 119 -16.68 -13.42 1.95
CA LEU A 119 -17.78 -12.46 2.00
C LEU A 119 -18.85 -12.94 3.01
N PRO A 120 -19.08 -12.22 4.12
CA PRO A 120 -19.99 -12.67 5.18
C PRO A 120 -21.40 -12.97 4.66
N GLY A 121 -21.98 -14.09 5.11
CA GLY A 121 -23.31 -14.54 4.69
C GLY A 121 -23.38 -15.17 3.30
N THR A 122 -22.24 -15.44 2.66
CA THR A 122 -22.19 -16.08 1.33
C THR A 122 -21.05 -17.10 1.23
N ASN A 123 -21.08 -17.95 0.20
CA ASN A 123 -19.94 -18.82 -0.15
C ASN A 123 -18.95 -18.15 -1.12
N ALA A 124 -19.11 -16.86 -1.39
CA ALA A 124 -18.26 -16.12 -2.32
C ALA A 124 -17.02 -15.56 -1.61
N SER A 125 -15.94 -15.39 -2.35
CA SER A 125 -14.72 -14.72 -1.89
C SER A 125 -14.37 -13.50 -2.72
N ALA A 126 -13.67 -12.55 -2.11
CA ALA A 126 -12.94 -11.49 -2.79
C ALA A 126 -11.43 -11.74 -2.69
N ARG A 127 -10.69 -11.15 -3.61
CA ARG A 127 -9.23 -11.21 -3.68
C ARG A 127 -8.67 -9.81 -3.57
N LEU A 128 -7.68 -9.61 -2.70
CA LEU A 128 -6.81 -8.44 -2.75
C LEU A 128 -5.41 -8.91 -3.15
N LEU A 129 -4.87 -8.36 -4.23
CA LEU A 129 -3.52 -8.59 -4.72
C LEU A 129 -2.69 -7.34 -4.46
N VAL A 130 -1.77 -7.42 -3.52
CA VAL A 130 -0.90 -6.32 -3.12
C VAL A 130 0.41 -6.44 -3.89
N LEU A 131 0.81 -5.36 -4.55
CA LEU A 131 1.99 -5.26 -5.39
C LEU A 131 3.02 -4.32 -4.78
N ASP A 132 4.27 -4.58 -5.13
CA ASP A 132 5.36 -3.62 -4.98
C ASP A 132 5.64 -2.98 -6.33
N THR A 133 5.13 -1.77 -6.53
CA THR A 133 5.26 -1.05 -7.81
C THR A 133 6.67 -0.49 -8.01
N VAL A 134 7.45 -0.29 -6.94
CA VAL A 134 8.84 0.14 -7.02
C VAL A 134 9.72 -0.98 -7.57
N LEU A 135 9.54 -2.23 -7.09
CA LEU A 135 10.20 -3.40 -7.65
C LEU A 135 9.81 -3.66 -9.11
N LEU A 136 8.57 -3.34 -9.51
CA LEU A 136 8.10 -3.53 -10.90
C LEU A 136 8.63 -2.45 -11.85
N CYS A 137 8.70 -1.20 -11.41
CA CYS A 137 8.85 -0.04 -12.30
C CYS A 137 10.06 0.83 -12.01
N GLY A 138 10.75 0.64 -10.88
CA GLY A 138 11.83 1.48 -10.40
C GLY A 138 11.38 2.48 -9.33
N GLY A 139 12.35 3.06 -8.62
CA GLY A 139 12.10 4.20 -7.74
C GLY A 139 11.87 5.47 -8.56
N GLY A 140 10.83 6.23 -8.22
CA GLY A 140 10.66 7.63 -8.56
C GLY A 140 11.05 8.50 -7.37
N ASP A 141 11.22 9.79 -7.59
CA ASP A 141 11.40 10.77 -6.51
C ASP A 141 10.39 11.91 -6.59
N ASP A 142 9.93 12.35 -5.43
CA ASP A 142 8.94 13.43 -5.31
C ASP A 142 9.56 14.82 -5.50
N PHE A 143 10.90 14.88 -5.50
CA PHE A 143 11.66 16.14 -5.53
C PHE A 143 12.23 16.48 -6.91
N GLY A 144 11.88 15.73 -7.95
CA GLY A 144 12.15 16.06 -9.35
C GLY A 144 13.62 15.92 -9.78
N VAL A 145 14.47 15.24 -9.01
CA VAL A 145 15.87 14.97 -9.36
C VAL A 145 16.03 13.64 -10.10
N GLY A 146 15.07 12.72 -9.95
CA GLY A 146 15.04 11.36 -10.49
C GLY A 146 13.90 11.08 -11.48
N GLY A 147 12.85 11.90 -11.50
CA GLY A 147 11.76 11.82 -12.47
C GLY A 147 10.92 10.54 -12.36
N ALA A 148 10.02 10.36 -13.33
CA ALA A 148 9.13 9.20 -13.37
C ALA A 148 9.94 7.88 -13.42
N PRO A 149 9.46 6.77 -12.81
CA PRO A 149 10.17 5.50 -12.79
C PRO A 149 10.59 5.03 -14.19
N THR A 150 11.91 4.93 -14.43
CA THR A 150 12.48 4.61 -15.75
C THR A 150 12.61 3.11 -16.02
N GLY A 151 12.41 2.28 -15.00
CA GLY A 151 12.54 0.83 -15.07
C GLY A 151 13.01 0.21 -13.75
N PRO A 152 12.77 -1.10 -13.54
CA PRO A 152 13.14 -1.78 -12.30
C PRO A 152 14.66 -1.87 -12.14
N ARG A 153 15.16 -1.74 -10.90
CA ARG A 153 16.57 -1.95 -10.56
C ARG A 153 17.00 -3.41 -10.80
N ASP A 154 16.12 -4.36 -10.49
CA ASP A 154 16.29 -5.79 -10.76
C ASP A 154 15.20 -6.28 -11.71
N THR A 155 15.57 -6.50 -12.97
CA THR A 155 14.64 -6.97 -14.01
C THR A 155 14.13 -8.38 -13.76
N ALA A 156 14.91 -9.24 -13.10
CA ALA A 156 14.51 -10.61 -12.80
C ALA A 156 13.46 -10.63 -11.67
N ALA A 157 13.67 -9.83 -10.62
CA ALA A 157 12.68 -9.64 -9.55
C ALA A 157 11.37 -9.04 -10.08
N ALA A 158 11.45 -8.03 -10.96
CA ALA A 158 10.27 -7.45 -11.62
C ALA A 158 9.52 -8.48 -12.46
N ALA A 159 10.24 -9.29 -13.26
CA ALA A 159 9.66 -10.36 -14.06
C ALA A 159 9.00 -11.43 -13.18
N ALA A 160 9.60 -11.79 -12.05
CA ALA A 160 9.06 -12.75 -11.10
C ALA A 160 7.75 -12.24 -10.47
N GLN A 161 7.69 -10.98 -10.04
CA GLN A 161 6.46 -10.38 -9.53
C GLN A 161 5.36 -10.33 -10.60
N LEU A 162 5.69 -9.97 -11.84
CA LEU A 162 4.72 -9.93 -12.94
C LEU A 162 4.19 -11.33 -13.29
N ALA A 163 5.06 -12.35 -13.28
CA ALA A 163 4.66 -13.74 -13.49
C ALA A 163 3.75 -14.24 -12.36
N TRP A 164 4.11 -13.94 -11.10
CA TRP A 164 3.28 -14.22 -9.94
C TRP A 164 1.90 -13.58 -10.06
N LEU A 165 1.83 -12.30 -10.44
CA LEU A 165 0.57 -11.57 -10.61
C LEU A 165 -0.33 -12.23 -11.67
N ARG A 166 0.23 -12.59 -12.82
CA ARG A 166 -0.49 -13.31 -13.88
C ARG A 166 -1.09 -14.62 -13.36
N GLY A 167 -0.32 -15.39 -12.58
CA GLY A 167 -0.80 -16.61 -11.95
C GLY A 167 -1.95 -16.36 -10.95
N ARG A 168 -1.82 -15.33 -10.10
CA ARG A 168 -2.85 -14.98 -9.11
C ARG A 168 -4.13 -14.45 -9.75
N LEU A 169 -4.04 -13.64 -10.80
CA LEU A 169 -5.21 -13.17 -11.54
C LEU A 169 -5.94 -14.32 -12.26
N ALA A 170 -5.22 -15.30 -12.80
CA ALA A 170 -5.85 -16.50 -13.38
C ALA A 170 -6.53 -17.39 -12.32
N ALA A 171 -5.91 -17.51 -11.14
CA ALA A 171 -6.46 -18.26 -10.01
C ALA A 171 -7.71 -17.58 -9.41
N ALA A 172 -7.77 -16.24 -9.43
CA ALA A 172 -8.87 -15.45 -8.88
C ALA A 172 -10.11 -15.35 -9.80
N ARG A 173 -10.16 -16.10 -10.91
CA ARG A 173 -11.26 -16.02 -11.90
C ARG A 173 -12.66 -16.32 -11.34
N HIS A 174 -12.73 -16.98 -10.19
CA HIS A 174 -13.98 -17.33 -9.50
C HIS A 174 -14.26 -16.46 -8.27
N ASP A 175 -13.32 -15.58 -7.91
CA ASP A 175 -13.54 -14.61 -6.85
C ASP A 175 -14.56 -13.56 -7.35
N ARG A 176 -15.53 -13.21 -6.51
CA ARG A 176 -16.63 -12.28 -6.85
C ARG A 176 -16.11 -10.87 -7.11
N TYR A 177 -15.07 -10.48 -6.37
CA TYR A 177 -14.35 -9.22 -6.53
C TYR A 177 -12.86 -9.51 -6.55
N VAL A 178 -12.14 -8.80 -7.41
CA VAL A 178 -10.67 -8.82 -7.45
C VAL A 178 -10.19 -7.39 -7.39
N LEU A 179 -9.47 -7.06 -6.35
CA LEU A 179 -8.82 -5.77 -6.13
C LEU A 179 -7.31 -5.96 -6.30
N VAL A 180 -6.67 -4.98 -6.91
CA VAL A 180 -5.21 -4.90 -6.99
C VAL A 180 -4.78 -3.61 -6.31
N ALA A 181 -3.74 -3.63 -5.49
CA ALA A 181 -3.21 -2.45 -4.83
C ALA A 181 -1.71 -2.33 -5.09
N GLY A 182 -1.22 -1.11 -5.19
CA GLY A 182 0.20 -0.78 -5.30
C GLY A 182 0.38 0.72 -5.13
N HIS A 183 1.60 1.18 -4.86
CA HIS A 183 1.80 2.59 -4.52
C HIS A 183 1.57 3.53 -5.71
N TYR A 184 2.23 3.27 -6.85
CA TYR A 184 2.15 4.15 -8.02
C TYR A 184 0.81 4.08 -8.78
N PRO A 185 0.32 5.19 -9.35
CA PRO A 185 -0.92 5.21 -10.10
C PRO A 185 -0.80 4.60 -11.51
N VAL A 186 -1.81 3.82 -11.92
CA VAL A 186 -2.02 3.53 -13.35
C VAL A 186 -2.48 4.80 -14.07
N TRP A 187 -3.38 5.56 -13.45
CA TRP A 187 -3.87 6.84 -13.93
C TRP A 187 -3.92 7.81 -12.77
N SER A 188 -3.50 9.04 -13.03
CA SER A 188 -3.68 10.18 -12.16
C SER A 188 -3.60 11.45 -13.01
N VAL A 189 -4.26 12.52 -12.56
CA VAL A 189 -4.21 13.85 -13.21
C VAL A 189 -3.37 14.86 -12.43
N ALA A 190 -2.63 14.41 -11.42
CA ALA A 190 -1.90 15.27 -10.51
C ALA A 190 -0.40 15.36 -10.86
N GLU A 191 0.45 15.68 -9.88
CA GLU A 191 1.86 16.04 -10.04
C GLU A 191 2.72 14.97 -10.72
N HIS A 192 2.52 13.69 -10.39
CA HIS A 192 3.24 12.57 -11.00
C HIS A 192 2.51 12.05 -12.23
N GLY A 193 1.18 11.98 -12.17
CA GLY A 193 0.35 11.53 -13.27
C GLY A 193 0.48 10.03 -13.57
N PRO A 194 0.13 9.57 -14.79
CA PRO A 194 0.10 8.15 -15.09
C PRO A 194 1.50 7.51 -15.11
N THR A 195 1.69 6.41 -14.38
CA THR A 195 2.97 5.67 -14.43
C THR A 195 3.04 4.81 -15.69
N ALA A 196 3.84 5.24 -16.67
CA ALA A 196 3.96 4.59 -17.99
C ALA A 196 4.25 3.08 -17.93
N CYS A 197 5.10 2.65 -16.98
CA CYS A 197 5.37 1.24 -16.72
C CYS A 197 4.09 0.45 -16.39
N LEU A 198 3.23 0.96 -15.50
CA LEU A 198 1.99 0.31 -15.10
C LEU A 198 0.91 0.41 -16.19
N VAL A 199 0.83 1.53 -16.92
CA VAL A 199 -0.04 1.66 -18.10
C VAL A 199 0.29 0.59 -19.15
N ARG A 200 1.58 0.28 -19.34
CA ARG A 200 2.04 -0.73 -20.28
C ARG A 200 1.89 -2.16 -19.78
N LEU A 201 2.30 -2.44 -18.54
CA LEU A 201 2.44 -3.81 -18.02
C LEU A 201 1.21 -4.28 -17.23
N LEU A 202 0.66 -3.41 -16.37
CA LEU A 202 -0.40 -3.77 -15.43
C LEU A 202 -1.78 -3.59 -16.05
N ARG A 203 -2.07 -2.44 -16.65
CA ARG A 203 -3.41 -2.12 -17.20
C ARG A 203 -3.97 -3.19 -18.14
N PRO A 204 -3.22 -3.79 -19.08
CA PRO A 204 -3.75 -4.85 -19.93
C PRO A 204 -4.19 -6.08 -19.12
N LEU A 205 -3.48 -6.42 -18.04
CA LEU A 205 -3.82 -7.54 -17.15
C LEU A 205 -5.09 -7.23 -16.37
N LEU A 206 -5.21 -6.01 -15.82
CA LEU A 206 -6.41 -5.58 -15.09
C LEU A 206 -7.65 -5.71 -15.98
N ARG A 207 -7.58 -5.23 -17.22
CA ARG A 207 -8.68 -5.31 -18.20
C ARG A 207 -8.99 -6.75 -18.60
N ARG A 208 -7.97 -7.55 -18.94
CA ARG A 208 -8.14 -8.94 -19.37
C ARG A 208 -8.82 -9.79 -18.30
N HIS A 209 -8.48 -9.58 -17.04
CA HIS A 209 -9.00 -10.35 -15.91
C HIS A 209 -10.22 -9.70 -15.23
N ARG A 210 -10.72 -8.58 -15.77
CA ARG A 210 -11.87 -7.84 -15.21
C ARG A 210 -11.70 -7.53 -13.72
N VAL A 211 -10.50 -7.08 -13.35
CA VAL A 211 -10.23 -6.59 -11.99
C VAL A 211 -11.24 -5.49 -11.66
N THR A 212 -11.81 -5.56 -10.46
CA THR A 212 -12.86 -4.66 -9.96
C THR A 212 -12.34 -3.24 -9.79
N ALA A 213 -11.19 -3.09 -9.11
CA ALA A 213 -10.53 -1.81 -8.92
C ALA A 213 -9.02 -1.98 -8.73
N TYR A 214 -8.30 -0.92 -9.08
CA TYR A 214 -6.90 -0.71 -8.70
C TYR A 214 -6.85 0.43 -7.68
N LEU A 215 -6.18 0.20 -6.54
CA LEU A 215 -6.03 1.20 -5.48
C LEU A 215 -4.55 1.62 -5.39
N CYS A 216 -4.31 2.93 -5.27
CA CYS A 216 -2.98 3.52 -5.21
C CYS A 216 -2.95 4.84 -4.44
N GLY A 217 -1.74 5.31 -4.13
CA GLY A 217 -1.44 6.61 -3.53
C GLY A 217 -0.49 7.38 -4.45
N HIS A 218 0.66 7.80 -3.89
CA HIS A 218 1.78 8.52 -4.52
C HIS A 218 1.46 9.95 -4.92
N ASP A 219 0.37 10.17 -5.67
CA ASP A 219 -0.11 11.54 -5.88
C ASP A 219 -0.91 11.98 -4.64
N HIS A 220 -0.52 13.10 -4.03
CA HIS A 220 -0.97 13.56 -2.71
C HIS A 220 -2.34 14.23 -2.75
N ASN A 221 -3.35 13.52 -3.26
CA ASN A 221 -4.74 13.95 -3.43
C ASN A 221 -5.71 12.75 -3.48
N LEU A 222 -7.00 13.01 -3.72
CA LEU A 222 -8.05 11.99 -3.84
C LEU A 222 -8.71 12.08 -5.22
N GLN A 223 -8.86 10.93 -5.91
CA GLN A 223 -9.42 10.80 -7.26
C GLN A 223 -10.38 9.60 -7.37
#